data_AF-A0A4R4QPF1-F1
#
_entry.id   AF-A0A4R4QPF1-F1
#
_cell.length_a   1.000
_cell.length_b   1.000
_cell.length_c   1.000
_cell.angle_alpha   90.00
_cell.angle_beta   90.00
_cell.angle_gamma   90.00
#
_symmetry.space_group_name_H-M   'P 1'
#
loop_
_entity.id
_entity.type
_entity.pdbx_description
1 polymer ?
#
loop_
_entity_poly.entity_id
_entity_poly.type
_entity_poly.pdbx_seq_one_letter_code
_entity_poly.pdbx_strand_id
1 'polypeptide(L)' 'MAADHPLHRQPVVVIATSEASDDIIVALPGARWARVHLTWRNKAETPPWPRTRFYDTVDDLQRHLDESD' A
#
# COMPACT_ATOMS: atom_id res chain seq x y z
N MET A 1 1.20 -11.50 12.73
CA MET A 1 1.00 -11.50 11.27
C MET A 1 -0.50 -11.49 11.02
N ALA A 2 -1.03 -10.49 10.31
CA ALA A 2 -2.45 -10.41 10.00
C ALA A 2 -2.73 -11.28 8.77
N ALA A 3 -3.09 -12.56 9.00
CA ALA A 3 -3.40 -13.50 7.92
C ALA A 3 -4.56 -13.01 7.03
N ASP A 4 -5.41 -12.14 7.58
CA ASP A 4 -6.56 -11.51 6.91
C ASP A 4 -6.19 -10.25 6.12
N HIS A 5 -4.91 -9.84 6.12
CA HIS A 5 -4.50 -8.66 5.38
C HIS A 5 -4.56 -8.95 3.86
N PRO A 6 -5.16 -8.07 3.04
CA PRO A 6 -5.30 -8.29 1.59
C PRO A 6 -4.00 -8.57 0.82
N LEU A 7 -2.86 -8.04 1.31
CA LEU A 7 -1.52 -8.28 0.76
C LEU A 7 -0.81 -9.50 1.36
N HIS A 8 -1.42 -10.20 2.32
CA HIS A 8 -0.80 -11.36 2.95
C HIS A 8 -0.54 -12.45 1.91
N ARG A 9 0.73 -12.86 1.80
CA ARG A 9 1.23 -13.86 0.83
C ARG A 9 1.00 -13.49 -0.64
N GLN A 10 0.71 -12.22 -0.94
CA GLN A 10 0.68 -11.72 -2.31
C GLN A 10 2.12 -11.45 -2.77
N PRO A 11 2.50 -11.86 -4.00
CA PRO A 11 3.75 -11.40 -4.59
C PRO A 11 3.62 -9.90 -4.87
N VAL A 12 4.43 -9.10 -4.21
CA VAL A 12 4.42 -7.63 -4.34
C VAL A 12 5.80 -7.13 -4.74
N VAL A 13 5.84 -6.09 -5.55
CA VAL A 13 7.07 -5.35 -5.87
C VAL A 13 6.87 -3.91 -5.41
N VAL A 14 7.75 -3.40 -4.55
CA VAL A 14 7.75 -1.97 -4.19
C VAL A 14 8.29 -1.18 -5.38
N ILE A 15 7.52 -0.23 -5.88
CA ILE A 15 7.87 0.57 -7.07
C ILE A 15 8.08 2.05 -6.76
N ALA A 16 7.60 2.52 -5.60
CA ALA A 16 7.85 3.87 -5.13
C ALA A 16 7.76 3.94 -3.60
N THR A 17 8.46 4.92 -3.03
CA THR A 17 8.46 5.25 -1.60
C THR A 17 8.29 6.75 -1.45
N SER A 18 7.50 7.19 -0.48
CA SER A 18 7.40 8.60 -0.13
C SER A 18 8.58 9.01 0.76
N GLU A 19 9.16 10.19 0.50
CA GLU A 19 10.16 10.80 1.39
C GLU A 19 9.52 11.70 2.46
N ALA A 20 8.25 12.07 2.27
CA ALA A 20 7.52 12.97 3.15
C ALA A 20 6.59 12.23 4.14
N SER A 21 6.28 10.96 3.88
CA SER A 21 5.37 10.13 4.68
C SER A 21 5.81 8.67 4.67
N ASP A 22 5.30 7.88 5.62
CA ASP A 22 5.52 6.43 5.68
C ASP A 22 4.66 5.66 4.65
N ASP A 23 4.55 6.17 3.42
CA ASP A 23 3.77 5.55 2.34
C ASP A 23 4.67 4.86 1.31
N ILE A 24 4.26 3.68 0.86
CA ILE A 24 4.87 2.97 -0.27
C ILE A 24 3.83 2.62 -1.32
N ILE A 25 4.25 2.55 -2.58
CA ILE A 25 3.44 2.01 -3.67
C ILE A 25 3.97 0.62 -4.02
N VAL A 26 3.06 -0.35 -4.04
CA VAL A 26 3.35 -1.71 -4.48
C VAL A 26 2.60 -2.05 -5.76
N ALA A 27 3.30 -2.70 -6.68
CA ALA A 27 2.71 -3.34 -7.85
C ALA A 27 2.30 -4.78 -7.50
N LEU A 28 1.11 -5.15 -7.96
CA LEU A 28 0.48 -6.46 -7.78
C LEU A 28 0.32 -7.16 -9.14
N PRO A 29 0.19 -8.50 -9.16
CA PRO A 29 -0.15 -9.23 -10.37
C PRO A 29 -1.44 -8.73 -11.01
N GLY A 30 -1.49 -8.76 -12.34
CA GLY A 30 -2.68 -8.38 -13.10
C GLY A 30 -2.87 -6.86 -13.24
N ALA A 31 -1.77 -6.10 -13.29
CA ALA A 31 -1.78 -4.64 -13.48
C ALA A 31 -2.63 -3.91 -12.44
N ARG A 32 -2.38 -4.19 -11.16
CA ARG A 32 -3.01 -3.50 -10.03
C ARG A 32 -1.95 -2.87 -9.15
N TRP A 33 -2.34 -1.84 -8.42
CA TRP A 33 -1.46 -1.13 -7.50
C TRP A 33 -2.10 -1.02 -6.13
N ALA A 34 -1.26 -0.90 -5.11
CA ALA A 34 -1.73 -0.51 -3.79
C ALA A 34 -0.81 0.53 -3.17
N ARG A 35 -1.41 1.55 -2.55
CA ARG A 35 -0.72 2.41 -1.59
C ARG A 35 -0.82 1.76 -0.23
N VAL A 36 0.32 1.57 0.42
CA VAL A 36 0.41 1.04 1.77
C VAL A 36 0.98 2.11 2.67
N HIS A 37 0.18 2.53 3.66
CA HIS A 37 0.64 3.41 4.71
C HIS A 37 1.24 2.55 5.83
N LEU A 38 2.57 2.56 5.91
CA LEU A 38 3.33 1.81 6.90
C LEU A 38 3.14 2.46 8.26
N THR A 39 2.67 1.67 9.22
CA THR A 39 2.71 2.06 10.63
C THR A 39 3.78 1.23 11.29
N TRP A 40 4.92 1.85 11.63
CA TRP A 40 5.90 1.20 12.49
C TRP A 40 5.53 1.44 13.94
N ARG A 41 4.98 0.41 14.59
CA ARG A 41 4.94 0.32 16.05
C ARG A 41 5.76 -0.88 16.45
N ASN A 42 6.51 -0.78 17.55
CA ASN A 42 7.30 -1.89 18.10
C ASN A 42 6.39 -2.94 18.79
N LYS A 43 5.27 -3.29 18.15
CA LYS A 43 4.23 -4.23 18.57
C LYS A 43 3.54 -4.80 17.32
N ALA A 44 2.95 -5.98 17.44
CA ALA A 44 2.15 -6.55 16.36
C ALA A 44 0.93 -5.65 16.07
N GLU A 45 0.75 -5.27 14.80
CA GLU A 45 -0.38 -4.47 14.38
C GLU A 45 -1.67 -5.28 14.30
N THR A 46 -2.79 -4.63 14.62
CA THR A 46 -4.13 -5.21 14.53
C THR A 46 -4.75 -4.81 13.18
N PRO A 47 -5.45 -5.73 12.48
CA PRO A 47 -6.20 -5.39 11.28
C PRO A 47 -7.08 -4.13 11.50
N PRO A 48 -7.15 -3.21 10.52
CA PRO A 48 -6.70 -3.36 9.14
C PRO A 48 -5.28 -2.83 8.87
N TRP A 49 -4.44 -2.63 9.90
CA TRP A 49 -3.09 -2.09 9.71
C TRP A 49 -2.10 -3.13 9.18
N PRO A 50 -1.15 -2.74 8.30
CA PRO A 50 -1.00 -1.40 7.70
C PRO A 50 -2.14 -1.06 6.74
N ARG A 51 -2.55 0.23 6.70
CA ARG A 51 -3.68 0.64 5.84
C ARG A 51 -3.27 0.48 4.38
N THR A 52 -4.12 -0.19 3.62
CA THR A 52 -3.88 -0.48 2.20
C THR A 52 -5.06 0.01 1.38
N ARG A 53 -4.78 0.76 0.31
CA ARG A 53 -5.78 1.17 -0.70
C ARG A 53 -5.36 0.64 -2.06
N PHE A 54 -6.26 -0.08 -2.73
CA PHE A 54 -6.05 -0.68 -4.05
C PHE A 54 -6.52 0.24 -5.17
N TYR A 55 -5.86 0.12 -6.31
CA TYR A 55 -6.17 0.83 -7.55
C TYR A 55 -6.08 -0.16 -8.72
N ASP A 56 -7.10 -0.14 -9.59
CA ASP A 56 -7.15 -0.99 -10.79
C ASP A 56 -6.56 -0.31 -12.03
N THR A 57 -6.36 1.01 -11.99
CA THR A 57 -5.73 1.79 -13.06
C THR A 57 -4.61 2.67 -12.52
N VAL A 58 -3.63 2.98 -13.37
CA VAL A 58 -2.56 3.93 -13.03
C VAL A 58 -3.15 5.34 -12.86
N ASP A 59 -4.11 5.73 -13.69
CA ASP A 59 -4.76 7.04 -13.63
C ASP A 59 -5.44 7.29 -12.26
N ASP A 60 -6.12 6.27 -11.70
CA ASP A 60 -6.74 6.37 -10.38
C ASP A 60 -5.69 6.52 -9.26
N LEU A 61 -4.57 5.82 -9.39
CA LEU A 61 -3.45 5.95 -8.48
C LEU A 61 -2.87 7.37 -8.57
N GLN A 62 -2.59 7.86 -9.78
CA GLN A 62 -1.99 9.18 -10.01
C GLN A 62 -2.88 10.30 -9.45
N ARG A 63 -4.18 10.30 -9.80
CA ARG A 63 -5.13 11.28 -9.28
C ARG A 63 -5.16 11.33 -7.75
N HIS A 64 -5.10 10.18 -7.10
CA HIS A 64 -5.07 10.14 -5.64
C HIS A 64 -3.78 10.74 -5.05
N LEU A 65 -2.64 10.51 -5.69
CA LEU A 65 -1.36 11.06 -5.26
C LEU A 65 -1.36 12.59 -5.41
N ASP A 66 -1.87 13.11 -6.54
CA ASP A 66 -1.95 14.55 -6.80
C ASP A 66 -2.90 15.30 -5.83
N GLU A 67 -3.93 14.62 -5.30
CA GLU A 67 -4.85 15.17 -4.30
C GLU A 67 -4.30 15.10 -2.85
N SER A 68 -3.24 14.31 -2.63
CA SER A 68 -2.69 14.04 -1.30
C SER A 68 -1.41 14.83 -0.97
N ASP A 69 -0.85 15.55 -1.95
CA ASP A 69 0.28 16.50 -1.83
C ASP A 69 -0.22 17.93 -1.57
#